data_AF-A0A9E7A9F5-F1
#
_entry.id   AF-A0A9E7A9F5-F1
#
_cell.length_a   1.000
_cell.length_b   1.000
_cell.length_c   1.000
_cell.angle_alpha   90.00
_cell.angle_beta   90.00
_cell.angle_gamma   90.00
#
_symmetry.space_group_name_H-M   'P 1'
#
loop_
_entity.id
_entity.type
_entity.pdbx_description
1 polymer ?
#
loop_
_entity_poly.entity_id
_entity_poly.type
_entity_poly.pdbx_seq_one_letter_code
_entity_poly.pdbx_strand_id
1 'polypeptide(L)'
;MPEAGLSLSPEAMRQRALETLASLVGGTFWEKMRIEAAARIIVTARRVALLAASDALEGNPPQGLILPIAARWDATAMTAIEFAETLQTAEIVALLEEAPGWAEAIWGEQTRLPDAEKARLLHRL
;
A
#
# COMPACT_ATOMS: atom_id res chain seq x y z
N MET A 1 -30.82 5.26 15.57
CA MET A 1 -30.76 6.33 14.55
C MET A 1 -30.23 5.71 13.27
N PRO A 2 -30.93 5.76 12.13
CA PRO A 2 -30.40 5.24 10.88
C PRO A 2 -29.43 6.27 10.27
N GLU A 3 -28.26 5.82 9.86
CA GLU A 3 -27.26 6.61 9.15
C GLU A 3 -27.80 7.06 7.80
N ALA A 4 -27.99 8.37 7.65
CA ALA A 4 -28.22 8.98 6.35
C ALA A 4 -26.91 8.97 5.56
N GLY A 5 -26.65 7.87 4.84
CA GLY A 5 -25.69 7.87 3.75
C GLY A 5 -26.08 8.98 2.78
N LEU A 6 -25.23 9.99 2.63
CA LEU A 6 -25.45 11.13 1.73
C LEU A 6 -25.60 10.62 0.29
N SER A 7 -26.84 10.42 -0.14
CA SER A 7 -27.16 10.17 -1.54
C SER A 7 -26.84 11.43 -2.34
N LEU A 8 -25.87 11.34 -3.24
CA LEU A 8 -25.51 12.43 -4.14
C LEU A 8 -26.69 12.80 -5.02
N SER A 9 -26.86 14.10 -5.31
CA SER A 9 -27.87 14.52 -6.28
C SER A 9 -27.58 13.90 -7.66
N PRO A 10 -28.60 13.66 -8.50
CA PRO A 10 -28.40 13.15 -9.86
C PRO A 10 -27.40 13.98 -10.69
N GLU A 11 -27.40 15.30 -10.46
CA GLU A 11 -26.46 16.22 -11.09
C GLU A 11 -25.02 16.01 -10.60
N ALA A 12 -24.81 15.85 -9.29
CA ALA A 12 -23.49 15.54 -8.73
C ALA A 12 -22.97 14.16 -9.20
N MET A 13 -23.84 13.16 -9.32
CA MET A 13 -23.49 11.86 -9.87
C MET A 13 -23.07 11.97 -11.34
N ARG A 14 -23.84 12.71 -12.16
CA ARG A 14 -23.51 12.95 -13.57
C ARG A 14 -22.17 13.65 -13.72
N GLN A 15 -21.92 14.70 -12.95
CA GLN A 15 -20.68 15.46 -13.02
C GLN A 15 -19.47 14.59 -12.68
N ARG A 16 -19.55 13.82 -11.60
CA ARG A 16 -18.49 12.89 -11.19
C ARG A 16 -18.21 11.80 -12.23
N ALA A 17 -19.25 11.31 -12.89
CA ALA A 17 -19.11 10.35 -13.99
C ALA A 17 -18.38 10.98 -15.19
N LEU A 18 -18.74 12.21 -15.58
CA LEU A 18 -18.09 12.93 -16.68
C LEU A 18 -16.62 13.24 -16.39
N GLU A 19 -16.29 13.65 -15.16
CA GLU A 19 -14.91 13.87 -14.72
C GLU A 19 -14.08 12.59 -14.77
N THR A 20 -14.65 11.47 -14.32
CA THR A 20 -13.99 10.16 -14.38
C THR A 20 -13.74 9.75 -15.84
N LEU A 21 -14.73 9.91 -16.72
CA LEU A 21 -14.58 9.61 -18.14
C LEU A 21 -13.52 10.49 -18.81
N ALA A 22 -13.50 11.80 -18.51
CA ALA A 22 -12.49 12.71 -19.02
C ALA A 22 -11.08 12.32 -18.55
N SER A 23 -10.95 11.88 -17.29
CA SER A 23 -9.67 11.41 -16.73
C SER A 23 -9.21 10.09 -17.37
N LEU A 24 -10.13 9.18 -17.67
CA LEU A 24 -9.85 7.93 -18.39
C LEU A 24 -9.37 8.20 -19.83
N VAL A 25 -10.06 9.08 -20.56
CA VAL A 25 -9.67 9.48 -21.92
C VAL A 25 -8.33 10.20 -21.93
N GLY A 26 -8.10 11.08 -20.96
CA GLY A 26 -6.87 11.86 -20.84
C GLY A 26 -5.68 11.12 -20.23
N GLY A 27 -5.83 9.85 -19.85
CA GLY A 27 -4.75 9.03 -19.26
C GLY A 27 -4.37 9.36 -17.80
N THR A 28 -4.88 10.46 -17.25
CA THR A 28 -4.59 10.91 -15.86
C THR A 28 -5.14 9.95 -14.80
N PHE A 29 -6.15 9.14 -15.13
CA PHE A 29 -6.69 8.13 -14.22
C PHE A 29 -5.65 7.06 -13.89
N TRP A 30 -4.97 6.54 -14.90
CA TRP A 30 -3.96 5.48 -14.73
C TRP A 30 -2.73 5.98 -13.98
N GLU A 31 -2.36 7.25 -14.16
CA GLU A 31 -1.30 7.88 -13.38
C GLU A 31 -1.66 7.99 -11.89
N LYS A 32 -2.85 8.49 -11.57
CA LYS A 32 -3.35 8.53 -10.19
C LYS A 32 -3.36 7.15 -9.55
N MET A 33 -3.88 6.14 -10.26
CA MET A 33 -3.90 4.76 -9.77
C MET A 33 -2.49 4.20 -9.50
N ARG A 34 -1.50 4.52 -10.34
CA ARG A 34 -0.10 4.10 -10.12
C ARG A 34 0.50 4.75 -8.89
N ILE A 35 0.28 6.06 -8.70
CA ILE A 35 0.75 6.80 -7.52
C ILE A 35 0.10 6.25 -6.26
N GLU A 36 -1.21 6.04 -6.25
CA GLU A 36 -1.93 5.45 -5.12
C GLU A 36 -1.41 4.04 -4.78
N ALA A 37 -1.16 3.20 -5.78
CA ALA A 37 -0.61 1.87 -5.58
C ALA A 37 0.81 1.94 -4.98
N ALA A 38 1.68 2.80 -5.50
CA ALA A 38 3.02 3.02 -4.95
C ALA A 38 2.96 3.50 -3.50
N ALA A 39 2.10 4.47 -3.18
CA ALA A 39 1.91 4.95 -1.80
C ALA A 39 1.51 3.82 -0.84
N ARG A 40 0.62 2.92 -1.26
CA ARG A 40 0.21 1.75 -0.45
C ARG A 40 1.37 0.78 -0.23
N ILE A 41 2.21 0.53 -1.24
CA ILE A 41 3.41 -0.30 -1.11
C ILE A 41 4.36 0.31 -0.09
N ILE A 42 4.65 1.61 -0.20
CA ILE A 42 5.55 2.36 0.71
C ILE A 42 5.07 2.29 2.16
N VAL A 43 3.77 2.52 2.40
CA VAL A 43 3.17 2.40 3.74
C VAL A 43 3.32 0.98 4.29
N THR A 44 3.05 -0.03 3.46
CA THR A 44 3.13 -1.43 3.86
C THR A 44 4.58 -1.82 4.17
N ALA A 45 5.52 -1.43 3.34
CA ALA A 45 6.94 -1.67 3.53
C ALA A 45 7.48 -1.06 4.83
N ARG A 46 7.06 0.17 5.16
CA ARG A 46 7.42 0.80 6.43
C ARG A 46 6.85 0.03 7.63
N ARG A 47 5.60 -0.45 7.55
CA ARG A 47 4.99 -1.27 8.60
C ARG A 47 5.73 -2.60 8.77
N VAL A 48 6.08 -3.26 7.67
CA VAL A 48 6.89 -4.49 7.68
C VAL A 48 8.24 -4.25 8.36
N ALA A 49 8.92 -3.15 8.03
CA ALA A 49 10.19 -2.79 8.66
C ALA A 49 10.06 -2.56 10.18
N LEU A 50 8.99 -1.89 10.61
CA LEU A 50 8.69 -1.70 12.04
C LEU A 50 8.41 -3.02 12.76
N LEU A 51 7.62 -3.91 12.15
CA LEU A 51 7.32 -5.22 12.71
C LEU A 51 8.58 -6.08 12.84
N ALA A 52 9.42 -6.11 11.80
CA ALA A 52 10.70 -6.80 11.80
C ALA A 52 11.65 -6.24 12.88
N ALA A 53 11.70 -4.92 13.07
CA ALA A 53 12.51 -4.30 14.12
C ALA A 53 12.02 -4.60 15.56
N SER A 54 10.75 -5.03 15.70
CA SER A 54 10.15 -5.41 16.98
C SER A 54 10.08 -6.93 17.22
N ASP A 55 10.74 -7.73 16.37
CA ASP A 55 10.67 -9.20 16.36
C ASP A 55 9.22 -9.74 16.26
N ALA A 56 8.29 -8.93 15.73
CA ALA A 56 6.88 -9.26 15.55
C ALA A 56 6.58 -9.82 14.15
N LEU A 57 7.63 -10.03 13.34
CA LEU A 57 7.58 -10.60 12.01
C LEU A 57 8.55 -11.78 11.95
N GLU A 58 8.09 -12.93 11.47
CA GLU A 58 8.95 -14.10 11.30
C GLU A 58 9.89 -13.91 10.11
N GLY A 59 11.16 -14.28 10.29
CA GLY A 59 12.19 -14.13 9.26
C GLY A 59 12.56 -12.66 8.98
N ASN A 60 13.50 -12.49 8.04
CA ASN A 60 13.92 -11.17 7.61
C ASN A 60 13.13 -10.76 6.35
N PRO A 61 12.66 -9.50 6.27
CA PRO A 61 12.10 -8.97 5.04
C PRO A 61 13.07 -9.16 3.86
N PRO A 62 12.57 -9.54 2.67
CA PRO A 62 13.41 -9.66 1.48
C PRO A 62 14.16 -8.36 1.21
N GLN A 63 15.45 -8.48 0.92
CA GLN A 63 16.25 -7.38 0.44
C GLN A 63 15.84 -7.04 -1.00
N GLY A 64 15.71 -5.76 -1.32
CA GLY A 64 15.18 -5.28 -2.60
C GLY A 64 15.07 -3.76 -2.60
N LEU A 65 14.41 -3.18 -3.62
CA LEU A 65 14.29 -1.72 -3.74
C LEU A 65 13.17 -1.14 -2.85
N ILE A 66 12.20 -1.97 -2.45
CA ILE A 66 11.01 -1.50 -1.72
C ILE A 66 11.37 -0.90 -0.36
N LEU A 67 12.20 -1.57 0.45
CA LEU A 67 12.54 -1.08 1.80
C LEU A 67 13.41 0.20 1.77
N PRO A 68 14.48 0.30 0.94
CA PRO A 68 15.23 1.54 0.78
C PRO A 68 14.38 2.73 0.33
N ILE A 69 13.45 2.54 -0.61
CA ILE A 69 12.56 3.61 -1.06
C ILE A 69 11.60 4.01 0.06
N ALA A 70 11.01 3.03 0.76
CA ALA A 70 10.11 3.32 1.87
C ALA A 70 10.81 4.04 3.04
N ALA A 71 12.09 3.78 3.28
CA ALA A 71 12.88 4.44 4.31
C ALA A 71 13.17 5.93 4.03
N ARG A 72 13.10 6.37 2.76
CA ARG A 72 13.24 7.79 2.38
C ARG A 72 12.02 8.64 2.74
N TRP A 73 10.86 8.01 2.97
CA TRP A 73 9.64 8.74 3.32
C TRP A 73 9.67 9.22 4.77
N ASP A 74 9.47 10.52 5.00
CA ASP A 74 9.19 11.07 6.31
C ASP A 74 7.68 11.27 6.52
N ALA A 75 7.08 10.37 7.29
CA ALA A 75 5.65 10.40 7.61
C ALA A 75 5.24 11.56 8.54
N THR A 76 6.19 12.28 9.15
CA THR A 76 5.90 13.48 9.94
C THR A 76 5.85 14.74 9.08
N ALA A 77 6.47 14.71 7.90
CA ALA A 77 6.55 15.84 6.97
C ALA A 77 5.48 15.79 5.87
N MET A 78 5.14 14.61 5.36
CA MET A 78 4.17 14.45 4.27
C MET A 78 3.46 13.09 4.29
N THR A 79 2.34 13.02 3.60
CA THR A 79 1.62 11.76 3.35
C THR A 79 2.38 10.86 2.37
N ALA A 80 2.04 9.57 2.35
CA ALA A 80 2.65 8.63 1.41
C ALA A 80 2.28 8.91 -0.05
N ILE A 81 1.10 9.50 -0.30
CA ILE A 81 0.68 9.89 -1.65
C ILE A 81 1.56 11.03 -2.13
N GLU A 82 1.71 12.10 -1.33
CA GLU A 82 2.60 13.22 -1.65
C GLU A 82 4.04 12.76 -1.86
N PHE A 83 4.54 11.84 -1.03
CA PHE A 83 5.86 11.26 -1.24
C PHE A 83 5.94 10.47 -2.56
N ALA A 84 4.93 9.65 -2.88
CA ALA A 84 4.89 8.90 -4.14
C ALA A 84 4.85 9.82 -5.37
N GLU A 85 4.23 11.00 -5.28
CA GLU A 85 4.25 12.04 -6.33
C GLU A 85 5.65 12.63 -6.55
N THR A 86 6.53 12.58 -5.55
CA THR A 86 7.93 13.03 -5.69
C THR A 86 8.86 11.99 -6.34
N LEU A 87 8.42 10.73 -6.44
CA LEU A 87 9.22 9.66 -7.02
C LEU A 87 9.32 9.78 -8.54
N GLN A 88 10.45 9.35 -9.09
CA GLN A 88 10.58 9.24 -10.54
C GLN A 88 9.65 8.14 -11.06
N THR A 89 9.12 8.31 -12.28
CA THR A 89 8.28 7.29 -12.94
C THR A 89 8.94 5.92 -12.96
N ALA A 90 10.27 5.85 -13.14
CA ALA A 90 11.01 4.59 -13.12
C ALA A 90 11.01 3.92 -11.73
N GLU A 91 11.08 4.70 -10.65
CA GLU A 91 10.99 4.19 -9.28
C GLU A 91 9.58 3.63 -8.99
N ILE A 92 8.54 4.33 -9.44
CA ILE A 92 7.15 3.86 -9.33
C ILE A 92 6.96 2.54 -10.09
N VAL A 93 7.45 2.45 -11.33
CA VAL A 93 7.37 1.21 -12.12
C VAL A 93 8.09 0.07 -11.41
N ALA A 94 9.32 0.29 -10.94
CA ALA A 94 10.09 -0.73 -10.25
C ALA A 94 9.42 -1.19 -8.94
N LEU A 95 8.82 -0.27 -8.16
CA LEU A 95 8.02 -0.62 -6.98
C LEU A 95 6.84 -1.54 -7.34
N LEU A 96 6.10 -1.20 -8.39
CA LEU A 96 4.92 -1.96 -8.82
C LEU A 96 5.30 -3.34 -9.35
N GLU A 97 6.43 -3.47 -10.03
CA GLU A 97 6.96 -4.74 -10.56
C GLU A 97 7.50 -5.65 -9.45
N GLU A 98 8.22 -5.12 -8.46
CA GLU A 98 8.81 -5.92 -7.36
C GLU A 98 7.75 -6.33 -6.31
N ALA A 99 6.71 -5.53 -6.10
CA ALA A 99 5.77 -5.69 -4.98
C ALA A 99 5.12 -7.07 -4.85
N PRO A 100 4.64 -7.75 -5.92
CA PRO A 100 4.03 -9.07 -5.79
C PRO A 100 4.99 -10.12 -5.22
N GLY A 101 6.21 -10.20 -5.75
CA GLY A 101 7.21 -11.17 -5.29
C GLY A 101 7.72 -10.86 -3.88
N TRP A 102 7.89 -9.58 -3.57
CA TRP A 102 8.23 -9.13 -2.21
C TRP A 102 7.14 -9.52 -1.20
N ALA A 103 5.87 -9.30 -1.53
CA ALA A 103 4.74 -9.66 -0.68
C ALA A 103 4.60 -11.18 -0.51
N GLU A 104 4.77 -11.95 -1.58
CA GLU A 104 4.74 -13.42 -1.54
C GLU A 104 5.84 -13.98 -0.63
N ALA A 105 7.06 -13.44 -0.72
CA ALA A 105 8.16 -13.88 0.13
C ALA A 105 7.89 -13.59 1.62
N ILE A 106 7.39 -12.40 1.97
CA ILE A 106 7.01 -12.07 3.36
C ILE A 106 5.92 -13.01 3.85
N TRP A 107 4.86 -13.19 3.03
CA TRP A 107 3.73 -14.06 3.37
C TRP A 107 4.16 -15.51 3.55
N GLY A 108 5.06 -16.00 2.70
CA GLY A 108 5.65 -17.34 2.79
C GLY A 108 6.38 -17.57 4.11
N GLU A 109 7.15 -16.59 4.59
CA GLU A 109 7.81 -16.68 5.90
C GLU A 109 6.80 -16.71 7.07
N GLN A 110 5.77 -15.86 7.04
CA GLN A 110 4.78 -15.80 8.14
C GLN A 110 3.93 -17.07 8.24
N THR A 111 3.68 -17.72 7.10
CA THR A 111 2.82 -18.90 7.02
C THR A 111 3.55 -20.21 7.22
N ARG A 112 4.89 -20.21 7.22
CA ARG A 112 5.75 -21.39 7.46
C ARG A 112 5.68 -21.89 8.91
N LEU A 113 5.04 -21.14 9.82
CA LEU A 113 4.75 -21.57 11.19
C LEU A 113 3.77 -22.78 11.22
N PRO A 114 4.11 -23.87 11.94
CA PRO A 114 3.17 -24.97 12.19
C PRO A 114 1.91 -24.47 12.91
N ASP A 115 0.74 -25.02 12.58
CA ASP A 115 -0.55 -24.60 13.14
C ASP A 115 -0.61 -24.65 14.68
N ALA A 116 0.20 -25.53 15.29
CA ALA A 116 0.35 -25.63 16.74
C ALA A 116 0.96 -24.38 17.39
N GLU A 117 1.84 -23.67 16.68
CA GLU A 117 2.48 -22.44 17.17
C GLU A 117 1.54 -21.23 17.00
N LYS A 118 0.78 -21.19 15.89
CA LYS A 118 -0.29 -20.19 15.67
C LYS A 118 -1.38 -20.26 16.74
N ALA A 119 -1.80 -21.48 17.12
CA ALA A 119 -2.79 -21.68 18.17
C ALA A 119 -2.30 -21.19 19.54
N ARG A 120 -1.02 -21.37 19.87
CA ARG A 120 -0.45 -20.92 21.16
C ARG A 120 -0.39 -19.39 21.30
N LEU A 121 -0.09 -18.69 20.22
CA LEU A 121 -0.02 -17.22 20.23
C LEU A 121 -1.42 -16.57 20.33
N LEU A 122 -2.44 -17.20 19.75
CA LEU A 122 -3.83 -16.73 19.83
C LEU A 122 -4.46 -16.92 21.23
N HIS A 123 -3.95 -17.83 22.06
CA HIS A 123 -4.43 -18.06 23.43
C HIS A 123 -3.72 -17.20 24.51
N ARG A 124 -2.83 -16.28 24.10
CA ARG A 124 -2.13 -15.35 25.01
C ARG A 124 -2.64 -13.90 24.94
N LEU A 125 -3.62 -13.61 24.09
CA LEU A 125 -4.38 -12.35 24.04
C LEU A 125 -5.75 -12.53 24.70
#